data_AF-A0A3A8UGA1-F1
#
_entry.id   AF-A0A3A8UGA1-F1
#
_cell.length_a   1.000
_cell.length_b   1.000
_cell.length_c   1.000
_cell.angle_alpha   90.00
_cell.angle_beta   90.00
_cell.angle_gamma   90.00
#
_symmetry.space_group_name_H-M   'P 1'
#
loop_
_entity.id
_entity.type
_entity.pdbx_description
1 polymer ?
#
loop_
_entity_poly.entity_id
_entity_poly.type
_entity_poly.pdbx_seq_one_letter_code
_entity_poly.pdbx_strand_id
1 'polypeptide(L)'
;MKGYTVVNILDMLEAIGGENLSAILSDFSCPINKEIESFVWYNAIEFAKKKMSITYFLVDAEGEIAAIFTLTHKAVEIGNADISSTMRRKLSRYAQLDENTNSYTVSAFLIAQFGKNYGFKGDLELSGNALMDDVFEILGRVQRDIGGGIVYLECEDRPKLLGFYQNDKNRFKIFGERYSEVDQIKYIQLLKLF
;
A
#
# COMPACT_ATOMS: atom_id res chain seq x y z
N MET A 1 -17.69 -17.16 3.52
CA MET A 1 -17.67 -15.70 3.29
C MET A 1 -16.57 -15.12 4.15
N LYS A 2 -15.87 -14.08 3.69
CA LYS A 2 -14.92 -13.34 4.54
C LYS A 2 -15.76 -12.70 5.66
N GLY A 3 -15.35 -12.84 6.92
CA GLY A 3 -16.05 -12.24 8.09
C GLY A 3 -15.92 -10.73 8.19
N TYR A 4 -15.69 -10.06 7.06
CA TYR A 4 -15.44 -8.63 6.94
C TYR A 4 -15.77 -8.16 5.51
N THR A 5 -15.86 -6.84 5.36
CA THR A 5 -15.99 -6.14 4.09
C THR A 5 -14.83 -5.17 3.90
N VAL A 6 -14.43 -4.94 2.64
CA VAL A 6 -13.41 -3.95 2.29
C VAL A 6 -14.14 -2.68 1.86
N VAL A 7 -13.98 -1.59 2.62
CA VAL A 7 -14.73 -0.35 2.46
C VAL A 7 -13.78 0.80 2.09
N ASN A 8 -14.15 1.59 1.09
CA ASN A 8 -13.40 2.78 0.69
C ASN A 8 -13.69 3.93 1.68
N ILE A 9 -12.66 4.66 2.10
CA ILE A 9 -12.79 5.82 2.99
C ILE A 9 -13.76 6.89 2.47
N LEU A 10 -13.85 7.09 1.15
CA LEU A 10 -14.78 8.06 0.56
C LEU A 10 -16.23 7.62 0.74
N ASP A 11 -16.51 6.33 0.57
CA ASP A 11 -17.85 5.76 0.78
C ASP A 11 -18.24 5.87 2.26
N MET A 12 -17.31 5.62 3.19
CA MET A 12 -17.55 5.85 4.62
C MET A 12 -17.79 7.34 4.91
N LEU A 13 -16.97 8.22 4.34
CA LEU A 13 -17.10 9.66 4.55
C LEU A 13 -18.46 10.18 4.07
N GLU A 14 -18.96 9.69 2.94
CA GLU A 14 -20.29 10.01 2.42
C GLU A 14 -21.41 9.45 3.32
N ALA A 15 -21.26 8.22 3.82
CA ALA A 15 -22.28 7.55 4.61
C ALA A 15 -22.44 8.11 6.04
N ILE A 16 -21.35 8.40 6.75
CA ILE A 16 -21.38 8.75 8.18
C ILE A 16 -20.87 10.15 8.50
N GLY A 17 -20.27 10.86 7.53
CA GLY A 17 -19.71 12.19 7.74
C GLY A 17 -18.34 12.20 8.41
N GLY A 18 -17.65 13.35 8.31
CA GLY A 18 -16.24 13.47 8.72
C GLY A 18 -16.00 13.35 10.22
N GLU A 19 -16.87 13.93 11.05
CA GLU A 19 -16.71 13.90 12.52
C GLU A 19 -16.85 12.48 13.08
N ASN A 20 -17.90 11.75 12.65
CA ASN A 20 -18.12 10.37 13.07
C ASN A 20 -17.02 9.44 12.57
N LEU A 21 -16.59 9.60 11.31
CA LEU A 21 -15.47 8.83 10.78
C LEU A 21 -14.19 9.10 11.58
N SER A 22 -13.88 10.36 11.89
CA SER A 22 -12.72 10.71 12.71
C SER A 22 -12.76 10.06 14.10
N ALA A 23 -13.95 9.98 14.72
CA ALA A 23 -14.11 9.30 16.00
C ALA A 23 -13.78 7.81 15.90
N ILE A 24 -14.31 7.12 14.88
CA ILE A 24 -14.01 5.70 14.63
C ILE A 24 -12.52 5.49 14.36
N LEU A 25 -11.90 6.35 13.54
CA LEU A 25 -10.48 6.22 13.22
C LEU A 25 -9.60 6.42 14.45
N SER A 26 -10.01 7.21 15.43
CA SER A 26 -9.24 7.44 16.66
C SER A 26 -9.09 6.18 17.54
N ASP A 27 -9.95 5.18 17.37
CA ASP A 27 -9.84 3.88 18.04
C ASP A 27 -8.86 2.92 17.35
N PHE A 28 -8.40 3.24 16.14
CA PHE A 28 -7.39 2.44 15.44
C PHE A 28 -6.07 2.45 16.22
N SER A 29 -5.48 1.28 16.46
CA SER A 29 -4.19 1.18 17.13
C SER A 29 -3.19 0.32 16.35
N CYS A 30 -1.98 0.85 16.17
CA CYS A 30 -0.86 0.13 15.59
C CYS A 30 0.42 0.43 16.39
N PRO A 31 0.58 -0.16 17.59
CA PRO A 31 1.69 0.17 18.49
C PRO A 31 3.06 -0.22 17.91
N ILE A 32 3.10 -1.17 16.98
CA ILE A 32 4.34 -1.61 16.32
C ILE A 32 4.84 -0.63 15.25
N ASN A 33 3.96 0.24 14.73
CA ASN A 33 4.29 1.27 13.76
C ASN A 33 3.37 2.50 13.98
N LYS A 34 3.89 3.45 14.75
CA LYS A 34 3.18 4.69 15.11
C LYS A 34 2.97 5.65 13.95
N GLU A 35 3.73 5.51 12.87
CA GLU A 35 3.51 6.29 11.65
C GLU A 35 2.18 5.90 10.99
N ILE A 36 1.89 4.59 10.91
CA ILE A 36 0.61 4.09 10.39
C ILE A 36 -0.56 4.57 11.27
N GLU A 37 -0.42 4.45 12.59
CA GLU A 37 -1.45 4.91 13.55
C GLU A 37 -1.74 6.41 13.37
N SER A 38 -0.68 7.24 13.37
CA SER A 38 -0.80 8.68 13.19
C SER A 38 -1.42 9.05 11.82
N PHE A 39 -1.02 8.35 10.76
CA PHE A 39 -1.59 8.53 9.43
C PHE A 39 -3.10 8.27 9.43
N VAL A 40 -3.56 7.17 10.04
CA VAL A 40 -4.99 6.82 10.09
C VAL A 40 -5.77 7.90 10.85
N TRP A 41 -5.26 8.36 11.99
CA TRP A 41 -5.94 9.36 12.82
C TRP A 41 -6.03 10.74 12.17
N TYR A 42 -4.95 11.20 11.54
CA TYR A 42 -4.81 12.61 11.19
C TYR A 42 -4.77 12.89 9.68
N ASN A 43 -4.40 11.91 8.85
CA ASN A 43 -4.10 12.15 7.44
C ASN A 43 -5.04 11.43 6.47
N ALA A 44 -5.54 10.24 6.80
CA ALA A 44 -6.29 9.40 5.87
C ALA A 44 -7.49 10.12 5.23
N ILE A 45 -8.32 10.80 6.04
CA ILE A 45 -9.50 11.55 5.56
C ILE A 45 -9.09 12.71 4.65
N GLU A 46 -8.12 13.52 5.08
CA GLU A 46 -7.68 14.69 4.32
C GLU A 46 -6.98 14.30 3.02
N PHE A 47 -6.21 13.23 3.03
CA PHE A 47 -5.55 12.71 1.83
C PHE A 47 -6.57 12.17 0.83
N ALA A 48 -7.65 11.53 1.30
CA ALA A 48 -8.73 11.08 0.44
C ALA A 48 -9.49 12.24 -0.19
N LYS A 49 -9.87 13.26 0.60
CA LYS A 49 -10.53 14.48 0.09
C LYS A 49 -9.67 15.21 -0.95
N LYS A 50 -8.37 15.29 -0.71
CA LYS A 50 -7.38 15.92 -1.62
C LYS A 50 -6.96 15.02 -2.78
N LYS A 51 -7.49 13.79 -2.88
CA LYS A 51 -7.16 12.80 -3.91
C LYS A 51 -5.66 12.44 -3.95
N MET A 52 -4.98 12.57 -2.82
CA MET A 52 -3.56 12.23 -2.68
C MET A 52 -3.37 10.72 -2.53
N SER A 53 -4.30 10.06 -1.84
CA SER A 53 -4.33 8.61 -1.66
C SER A 53 -5.70 8.18 -1.17
N ILE A 54 -6.08 6.93 -1.45
CA ILE A 54 -7.33 6.34 -0.99
C ILE A 54 -7.03 5.22 0.00
N THR A 55 -7.59 5.34 1.21
CA THR A 55 -7.49 4.31 2.26
C THR A 55 -8.71 3.39 2.18
N TYR A 56 -8.47 2.10 2.30
CA TYR A 56 -9.49 1.07 2.44
C TYR A 56 -9.41 0.47 3.84
N PHE A 57 -10.58 0.19 4.41
CA PHE A 57 -10.74 -0.41 5.73
C PHE A 57 -11.33 -1.81 5.59
N LEU A 58 -10.76 -2.77 6.31
CA LEU A 58 -11.40 -4.07 6.51
C LEU A 58 -12.26 -3.97 7.75
N VAL A 59 -13.57 -3.99 7.55
CA VAL A 59 -14.58 -3.77 8.60
C VAL A 59 -15.36 -5.06 8.83
N ASP A 60 -15.40 -5.55 10.07
CA ASP A 60 -16.18 -6.73 10.43
C ASP A 60 -17.70 -6.46 10.42
N ALA A 61 -18.50 -7.44 10.88
CA ALA A 61 -19.96 -7.29 10.88
C ALA A 61 -20.45 -6.27 11.93
N GLU A 62 -19.65 -6.02 12.96
CA GLU A 62 -19.91 -5.13 14.08
C GLU A 62 -19.48 -3.69 13.79
N GLY A 63 -18.78 -3.46 12.69
CA GLY A 63 -18.29 -2.13 12.29
C GLY A 63 -16.88 -1.82 12.79
N GLU A 64 -16.18 -2.78 13.39
CA GLU A 64 -14.81 -2.60 13.86
C GLU A 64 -13.80 -2.75 12.71
N ILE A 65 -12.80 -1.87 12.69
CA ILE A 65 -11.73 -1.89 11.70
C ILE A 65 -10.68 -2.91 12.12
N ALA A 66 -10.52 -3.99 11.36
CA ALA A 66 -9.50 -5.01 11.58
C ALA A 66 -8.15 -4.67 10.94
N ALA A 67 -8.15 -3.96 9.81
CA ALA A 67 -6.95 -3.58 9.09
C ALA A 67 -7.20 -2.45 8.09
N ILE A 68 -6.10 -1.87 7.59
CA ILE A 68 -6.10 -0.83 6.57
C ILE A 68 -5.06 -1.10 5.50
N PHE A 69 -5.36 -0.64 4.29
CA PHE A 69 -4.35 -0.41 3.26
C PHE A 69 -4.67 0.87 2.50
N THR A 70 -3.63 1.59 2.07
CA THR A 70 -3.76 2.85 1.35
C THR A 70 -3.08 2.77 0.00
N LEU A 71 -3.77 3.21 -1.04
CA LEU A 71 -3.33 3.15 -2.42
C LEU A 71 -3.20 4.55 -3.01
N THR A 72 -2.18 4.74 -3.84
CA THR A 72 -2.02 5.93 -4.69
C THR A 72 -1.20 5.58 -5.93
N HIS A 73 -0.98 6.56 -6.80
CA HIS A 73 -0.05 6.46 -7.91
C HIS A 73 1.25 7.19 -7.58
N LYS A 74 2.38 6.61 -8.00
CA LYS A 74 3.70 7.25 -7.89
C LYS A 74 4.48 7.03 -9.18
N ALA A 75 5.09 8.09 -9.69
CA ALA A 75 6.15 7.96 -10.67
C ALA A 75 7.40 7.44 -9.94
N VAL A 76 7.90 6.28 -10.34
CA VAL A 76 9.08 5.64 -9.75
C VAL A 76 10.17 5.61 -10.80
N GLU A 77 11.33 6.14 -10.44
CA GLU A 77 12.53 6.04 -11.26
C GLU A 77 13.29 4.75 -10.88
N ILE A 78 13.64 3.97 -11.89
CA ILE A 78 14.34 2.69 -11.73
C ILE A 78 15.60 2.73 -12.58
N GLY A 79 16.77 2.73 -11.94
CA GLY A 79 18.06 2.71 -12.62
C GLY A 79 18.22 1.46 -13.49
N ASN A 80 18.69 1.65 -14.73
CA ASN A 80 18.87 0.55 -15.66
C ASN A 80 19.95 -0.46 -15.21
N ALA A 81 20.93 0.02 -14.42
CA ALA A 81 21.99 -0.81 -13.85
C ALA A 81 21.52 -1.66 -12.66
N ASP A 82 20.45 -1.24 -11.97
CA ASP A 82 19.98 -1.86 -10.73
C ASP A 82 19.03 -3.05 -10.97
N ILE A 83 18.72 -3.32 -12.24
CA ILE A 83 17.72 -4.31 -12.63
C ILE A 83 18.30 -5.41 -13.53
N SER A 84 17.80 -6.63 -13.32
CA SER A 84 18.13 -7.78 -14.18
C SER A 84 17.63 -7.59 -15.62
N SER A 85 18.24 -8.30 -16.58
CA SER A 85 17.81 -8.31 -17.99
C SER A 85 16.34 -8.72 -18.19
N THR A 86 15.83 -9.62 -17.33
CA THR A 86 14.42 -10.03 -17.35
C THR A 86 13.51 -8.92 -16.85
N MET A 87 13.89 -8.21 -15.78
CA MET A 87 13.13 -7.08 -15.29
C MET A 87 13.15 -5.92 -16.29
N ARG A 88 14.31 -5.62 -16.88
CA ARG A 88 14.47 -4.64 -17.96
C ARG A 88 13.52 -4.90 -19.13
N ARG A 89 13.48 -6.13 -19.64
CA ARG A 89 12.57 -6.54 -20.73
C ARG A 89 11.08 -6.39 -20.36
N LYS A 90 10.74 -6.51 -19.08
CA LYS A 90 9.36 -6.31 -18.62
C LYS A 90 9.04 -4.82 -18.45
N LEU A 91 9.95 -4.03 -17.87
CA LEU A 91 9.80 -2.59 -17.70
C LEU A 91 9.73 -1.85 -19.04
N SER A 92 10.48 -2.31 -20.05
CA SER A 92 10.44 -1.73 -21.40
C SER A 92 9.08 -1.84 -22.10
N ARG A 93 8.12 -2.57 -21.53
CA ARG A 93 6.72 -2.63 -21.99
C ARG A 93 5.87 -1.48 -21.44
N TYR A 94 6.32 -0.86 -20.34
CA TYR A 94 5.58 0.14 -19.58
C TYR A 94 6.26 1.51 -19.57
N ALA A 95 7.56 1.56 -19.84
CA ALA A 95 8.36 2.78 -19.88
C ALA A 95 9.49 2.69 -20.90
N GLN A 96 9.93 3.84 -21.41
CA GLN A 96 11.14 3.95 -22.21
C GLN A 96 12.35 4.22 -21.31
N LEU A 97 13.52 3.75 -21.73
CA LEU A 97 14.77 4.10 -21.09
C LEU A 97 15.09 5.56 -21.45
N ASP A 98 15.28 6.40 -20.44
CA ASP A 98 15.90 7.71 -20.63
C ASP A 98 17.43 7.50 -20.69
N GLU A 99 18.02 7.79 -21.85
CA GLU A 99 19.46 7.61 -22.06
C GLU A 99 20.31 8.62 -21.28
N ASN A 100 19.75 9.78 -20.90
CA ASN A 100 20.48 10.82 -20.17
C ASN A 100 20.69 10.43 -18.71
N THR A 101 19.64 9.91 -18.07
CA THR A 101 19.66 9.44 -16.67
C THR A 101 19.99 7.95 -16.56
N ASN A 102 19.97 7.21 -17.67
CA ASN A 102 20.09 5.76 -17.73
C ASN A 102 19.08 5.06 -16.79
N SER A 103 17.83 5.54 -16.79
CA SER A 103 16.76 5.06 -15.91
C SER A 103 15.42 4.91 -16.64
N TYR A 104 14.52 4.11 -16.07
CA TYR A 104 13.13 3.99 -16.50
C TYR A 104 12.24 4.75 -15.51
N THR A 105 11.41 5.66 -16.01
CA THR A 105 10.35 6.29 -15.22
C THR A 105 9.04 5.56 -15.45
N VAL A 106 8.54 4.89 -14.42
CA VAL A 106 7.31 4.07 -14.50
C VAL A 106 6.21 4.65 -13.64
N SER A 107 4.98 4.63 -14.14
CA SER A 107 3.79 4.87 -13.32
C SER A 107 3.44 3.59 -12.57
N ALA A 108 3.55 3.62 -11.25
CA ALA A 108 3.27 2.47 -10.39
C ALA A 108 2.10 2.76 -9.43
N PHE A 109 1.33 1.72 -9.14
CA PHE A 109 0.43 1.71 -7.99
C PHE A 109 1.25 1.57 -6.71
N LEU A 110 1.26 2.58 -5.87
CA LEU A 110 1.92 2.55 -4.57
C LEU A 110 0.97 2.03 -3.50
N ILE A 111 1.38 0.98 -2.79
CA ILE A 111 0.82 0.62 -1.49
C ILE A 111 1.51 1.51 -0.45
N ALA A 112 0.88 2.64 -0.13
CA ALA A 112 1.46 3.68 0.70
C ALA A 112 1.42 3.32 2.19
N GLN A 113 0.34 2.66 2.62
CA GLN A 113 0.17 2.18 3.98
C GLN A 113 -0.39 0.76 3.95
N PHE A 114 0.05 -0.07 4.90
CA PHE A 114 -0.38 -1.45 5.04
C PHE A 114 -0.24 -1.87 6.50
N GLY A 115 -1.36 -2.03 7.20
CA GLY A 115 -1.32 -2.26 8.65
C GLY A 115 -2.55 -2.97 9.18
N LYS A 116 -2.36 -3.72 10.26
CA LYS A 116 -3.47 -4.30 11.04
C LYS A 116 -3.78 -3.42 12.23
N ASN A 117 -5.05 -3.41 12.63
CA ASN A 117 -5.46 -2.80 13.88
C ASN A 117 -5.23 -3.79 15.03
N TYR A 118 -4.34 -3.43 15.96
CA TYR A 118 -4.05 -4.19 17.19
C TYR A 118 -5.04 -3.87 18.32
N GLY A 119 -5.84 -2.82 18.17
CA GLY A 119 -6.97 -2.50 19.05
C GLY A 119 -8.27 -3.19 18.64
N PHE A 120 -8.25 -3.99 17.57
CA PHE A 120 -9.39 -4.77 17.09
C PHE A 120 -9.83 -5.79 18.15
N LYS A 121 -11.13 -5.83 18.48
CA LYS A 121 -11.68 -6.68 19.54
C LYS A 121 -12.47 -7.87 19.00
N GLY A 122 -12.78 -7.89 17.70
CA GLY A 122 -13.44 -9.01 17.05
C GLY A 122 -12.56 -10.27 16.95
N ASP A 123 -13.20 -11.41 16.67
CA ASP A 123 -12.55 -12.72 16.60
C ASP A 123 -12.03 -13.07 15.18
N LEU A 124 -11.91 -12.07 14.30
CA LEU A 124 -11.45 -12.29 12.93
C LEU A 124 -9.96 -12.61 12.85
N GLU A 125 -9.64 -13.85 12.45
CA GLU A 125 -8.27 -14.22 12.08
C GLU A 125 -7.90 -13.69 10.68
N LEU A 126 -7.42 -12.45 10.62
CA LEU A 126 -6.92 -11.85 9.38
C LEU A 126 -5.42 -12.09 9.21
N SER A 127 -5.01 -12.90 8.23
CA SER A 127 -3.59 -13.05 7.88
C SER A 127 -3.09 -11.86 7.04
N GLY A 128 -1.78 -11.56 7.09
CA GLY A 128 -1.21 -10.52 6.23
C GLY A 128 -1.32 -10.83 4.74
N ASN A 129 -1.26 -12.11 4.36
CA ASN A 129 -1.44 -12.51 2.96
C ASN A 129 -2.89 -12.32 2.49
N ALA A 130 -3.87 -12.60 3.36
CA ALA A 130 -5.28 -12.33 3.04
C ALA A 130 -5.53 -10.83 2.82
N LEU A 131 -4.95 -9.97 3.66
CA LEU A 131 -4.98 -8.52 3.47
C LEU A 131 -4.31 -8.08 2.15
N MET A 132 -3.20 -8.72 1.76
CA MET A 132 -2.57 -8.46 0.47
C MET A 132 -3.43 -8.94 -0.72
N ASP A 133 -4.17 -10.04 -0.57
CA ASP A 133 -5.12 -10.49 -1.59
C ASP A 133 -6.22 -9.42 -1.81
N ASP A 134 -6.71 -8.77 -0.75
CA ASP A 134 -7.68 -7.66 -0.85
C ASP A 134 -7.09 -6.44 -1.59
N VAL A 135 -5.81 -6.11 -1.34
CA VAL A 135 -5.10 -5.07 -2.10
C VAL A 135 -5.10 -5.38 -3.59
N PHE A 136 -4.75 -6.60 -3.98
CA PHE A 136 -4.69 -7.00 -5.38
C PHE A 136 -6.08 -7.15 -6.01
N GLU A 137 -7.12 -7.45 -5.24
CA GLU A 137 -8.51 -7.43 -5.71
C GLU A 137 -8.93 -6.01 -6.12
N ILE A 138 -8.65 -5.02 -5.27
CA ILE A 138 -8.92 -3.61 -5.58
C ILE A 138 -8.07 -3.14 -6.75
N LEU A 139 -6.75 -3.35 -6.71
CA LEU A 139 -5.88 -2.93 -7.80
C LEU A 139 -6.20 -3.64 -9.13
N GLY A 140 -6.72 -4.87 -9.10
CA GLY A 140 -7.20 -5.55 -10.29
C GLY A 140 -8.44 -4.88 -10.92
N ARG A 141 -9.29 -4.22 -10.12
CA ARG A 141 -10.39 -3.39 -10.63
C ARG A 141 -9.83 -2.10 -11.25
N VAL A 142 -8.96 -1.40 -10.52
CA VAL A 142 -8.31 -0.18 -11.00
C VAL A 142 -7.54 -0.42 -12.30
N GLN A 143 -6.77 -1.51 -12.37
CA GLN A 143 -6.03 -1.91 -13.57
C GLN A 143 -6.94 -2.12 -14.78
N ARG A 144 -8.14 -2.69 -14.59
CA ARG A 144 -9.10 -2.86 -15.70
C ARG A 144 -9.60 -1.54 -16.25
N ASP A 145 -9.75 -0.54 -15.39
CA ASP A 145 -10.35 0.75 -15.75
C ASP A 145 -9.31 1.70 -16.38
N ILE A 146 -8.08 1.71 -15.87
CA ILE A 146 -7.05 2.70 -16.28
C ILE A 146 -5.72 2.11 -16.73
N GLY A 147 -5.57 0.78 -16.72
CA GLY A 147 -4.30 0.10 -17.00
C GLY A 147 -3.31 0.21 -15.84
N GLY A 148 -2.03 -0.01 -16.13
CA GLY A 148 -0.95 -0.06 -15.14
C GLY A 148 -0.49 -1.50 -14.87
N GLY A 149 0.82 -1.71 -14.78
CA GLY A 149 1.43 -3.05 -14.71
C GLY A 149 2.35 -3.27 -13.51
N ILE A 150 2.50 -2.26 -12.66
CA ILE A 150 3.51 -2.24 -11.61
C ILE A 150 2.87 -1.83 -10.28
N VAL A 151 3.11 -2.64 -9.25
CA VAL A 151 2.80 -2.35 -7.86
C VAL A 151 4.10 -2.14 -7.11
N TYR A 152 4.13 -1.08 -6.32
CA TYR A 152 5.31 -0.57 -5.65
C TYR A 152 5.02 -0.43 -4.15
N LEU A 153 6.02 -0.70 -3.31
CA LEU A 153 5.99 -0.37 -1.89
C LEU A 153 7.39 -0.14 -1.35
N GLU A 154 7.44 0.55 -0.22
CA GLU A 154 8.64 0.77 0.58
C GLU A 154 8.40 0.14 1.96
N CYS A 155 9.41 -0.53 2.51
CA CYS A 155 9.33 -1.02 3.89
C CYS A 155 10.66 -0.83 4.63
N GLU A 156 10.59 -0.81 5.96
CA GLU A 156 11.80 -0.84 6.78
C GLU A 156 12.64 -2.09 6.47
N ASP A 157 13.96 -1.97 6.61
CA ASP A 157 14.92 -3.06 6.43
C ASP A 157 14.85 -4.06 7.60
N ARG A 158 13.74 -4.82 7.65
CA ARG A 158 13.47 -5.84 8.66
C ARG A 158 13.25 -7.21 7.99
N PRO A 159 14.00 -8.27 8.39
CA PRO A 159 13.89 -9.59 7.77
C PRO A 159 12.47 -10.17 7.75
N LYS A 160 11.65 -9.91 8.77
CA LYS A 160 10.24 -10.36 8.81
C LYS A 160 9.37 -9.67 7.74
N LEU A 161 9.57 -8.38 7.49
CA LEU A 161 8.84 -7.64 6.47
C LEU A 161 9.26 -8.08 5.07
N LEU A 162 10.58 -8.19 4.83
CA LEU A 162 11.11 -8.68 3.57
C LEU A 162 10.63 -10.10 3.28
N GLY A 163 10.70 -11.00 4.26
CA GLY A 163 10.16 -12.35 4.16
C GLY A 163 8.66 -12.37 3.84
N PHE A 164 7.87 -11.48 4.43
CA PHE A 164 6.45 -11.33 4.11
C PHE A 164 6.23 -10.87 2.67
N TYR A 165 6.85 -9.78 2.23
CA TYR A 165 6.62 -9.24 0.89
C TYR A 165 7.19 -10.13 -0.23
N GLN A 166 8.30 -10.82 0.01
CA GLN A 166 8.98 -11.65 -0.99
C GLN A 166 8.50 -13.10 -1.05
N ASN A 167 7.61 -13.54 -0.15
CA ASN A 167 7.12 -14.92 -0.12
C ASN A 167 6.42 -15.34 -1.44
N ASP A 168 6.16 -16.64 -1.59
CA ASP A 168 5.58 -17.20 -2.83
C ASP A 168 4.17 -16.70 -3.18
N LYS A 169 3.44 -16.14 -2.21
CA LYS A 169 2.13 -15.52 -2.44
C LYS A 169 2.28 -14.07 -2.93
N ASN A 170 3.03 -13.27 -2.18
CA ASN A 170 3.15 -11.83 -2.39
C ASN A 170 4.11 -11.51 -3.53
N ARG A 171 5.23 -12.21 -3.66
CA ARG A 171 6.17 -12.22 -4.82
C ARG A 171 6.79 -10.87 -5.18
N PHE A 172 6.86 -9.93 -4.24
CA PHE A 172 7.61 -8.70 -4.47
C PHE A 172 9.11 -8.99 -4.61
N LYS A 173 9.80 -8.11 -5.35
CA LYS A 173 11.24 -8.17 -5.58
C LYS A 173 11.85 -6.83 -5.17
N ILE A 174 12.95 -6.91 -4.43
CA ILE A 174 13.78 -5.76 -4.10
C ILE A 174 14.39 -5.24 -5.41
N PHE A 175 14.41 -3.92 -5.58
CA PHE A 175 15.06 -3.29 -6.73
C PHE A 175 15.87 -2.04 -6.36
N GLY A 176 15.77 -1.56 -5.11
CA GLY A 176 16.45 -0.36 -4.68
C GLY A 176 16.34 -0.13 -3.18
N GLU A 177 16.96 0.95 -2.74
CA GLU A 177 16.95 1.43 -1.37
C GLU A 177 16.79 2.94 -1.40
N ARG A 178 16.05 3.50 -0.44
CA ARG A 178 15.93 4.95 -0.26
C ARG A 178 16.17 5.31 1.19
N TYR A 179 16.87 6.41 1.41
CA TYR A 179 16.94 7.04 2.73
C TYR A 179 15.88 8.13 2.82
N SER A 180 15.10 8.13 3.89
CA SER A 180 14.17 9.22 4.17
C SER A 180 14.94 10.53 4.33
N GLU A 181 14.46 11.59 3.67
CA GLU A 181 15.12 12.90 3.70
C GLU A 181 15.10 13.52 5.10
N VAL A 182 14.08 13.20 5.89
CA VAL A 182 13.80 13.82 7.19
C VAL A 182 14.66 13.22 8.31
N ASP A 183 14.71 11.89 8.39
CA ASP A 183 15.29 11.15 9.52
C ASP A 183 16.39 10.17 9.10
N GLN A 184 16.74 10.12 7.80
CA GLN A 184 17.75 9.23 7.24
C GLN A 184 17.48 7.75 7.50
N ILE A 185 16.22 7.38 7.76
CA ILE A 185 15.82 5.97 7.88
C ILE A 185 15.91 5.30 6.51
N LYS A 186 16.55 4.13 6.49
CA LYS A 186 16.66 3.28 5.31
C LYS A 186 15.35 2.53 5.06
N TYR A 187 14.82 2.68 3.85
CA TYR A 187 13.71 1.92 3.32
C TYR A 187 14.16 1.05 2.15
N ILE A 188 13.72 -0.20 2.14
CA ILE A 188 13.91 -1.11 1.02
C ILE A 188 12.75 -0.90 0.04
N GLN A 189 13.10 -0.73 -1.23
CA GLN A 189 12.14 -0.52 -2.30
C GLN A 189 11.83 -1.85 -2.97
N LEU A 190 10.55 -2.20 -3.02
CA LEU A 190 10.07 -3.44 -3.62
C LEU A 190 9.05 -3.17 -4.71
N LEU A 191 9.13 -3.97 -5.76
CA LEU A 191 8.17 -3.94 -6.85
C LEU A 191 7.62 -5.33 -7.15
N LYS A 192 6.40 -5.33 -7.69
CA LYS A 192 5.75 -6.49 -8.27
C LYS A 192 5.12 -6.08 -9.57
N LEU A 193 5.27 -6.93 -10.57
CA LEU A 193 4.53 -6.78 -11.82
C LEU A 193 3.22 -7.54 -11.69
N PHE A 194 2.14 -6.96 -12.21
CA PHE A 194 0.87 -7.63 -12.38
C PHE A 194 1.01 -8.89 -13.26
#